data_AF-A0A0A0NP24-F1
#
_entry.id   AF-A0A0A0NP24-F1
#
_cell.length_a   1.000
_cell.length_b   1.000
_cell.length_c   1.000
_cell.angle_alpha   90.00
_cell.angle_beta   90.00
_cell.angle_gamma   90.00
#
_symmetry.space_group_name_H-M   'P 1'
#
loop_
_entity.id
_entity.type
_entity.pdbx_description
1 polymer ?
#
loop_
_entity_poly.entity_id
_entity_poly.type
_entity_poly.pdbx_seq_one_letter_code
_entity_poly.pdbx_strand_id
1 'polypeptide(L)'
;MRELRKRCYGELKTRGFGAQAAQHIIKRVADACTTLRANIKAGNLGPEHSKRRSKAESKRVVFRPHAAHTFDDRSLSWNYDTRTVSVWTLDGRVKNVRFTCMPDPVPA
;
A
#
# COMPACT_ATOMS: atom_id res chain seq x y z
N MET A 1 -0.33 -0.89 15.67
CA MET A 1 -0.55 -1.82 14.54
C MET A 1 -1.48 -2.98 14.89
N ARG A 2 -1.18 -3.80 15.91
CA ARG A 2 -2.03 -4.93 16.33
C ARG A 2 -3.50 -4.55 16.58
N GLU A 3 -3.74 -3.47 17.32
CA GLU A 3 -5.11 -3.02 17.63
C GLU A 3 -5.86 -2.50 16.40
N LEU A 4 -5.18 -1.84 15.46
CA LEU A 4 -5.80 -1.41 14.20
C LEU A 4 -6.20 -2.62 13.33
N ARG A 5 -5.36 -3.67 13.32
CA ARG A 5 -5.68 -4.92 12.63
C ARG A 5 -6.92 -5.59 13.19
N LYS A 6 -7.02 -5.74 14.52
CA LYS A 6 -8.19 -6.33 15.17
C LYS A 6 -9.49 -5.60 14.83
N ARG A 7 -9.45 -4.26 14.75
CA ARG A 7 -10.63 -3.43 14.49
C ARG A 7 -11.06 -3.43 13.03
N CYS A 8 -10.12 -3.41 12.08
CA CYS A 8 -10.44 -3.17 10.67
C CYS A 8 -10.43 -4.43 9.80
N TYR A 9 -9.77 -5.51 10.23
CA TYR A 9 -9.57 -6.68 9.37
C TYR A 9 -10.89 -7.37 8.98
N GLY A 10 -11.81 -7.56 9.93
CA GLY A 10 -13.10 -8.22 9.67
C GLY A 10 -13.95 -7.46 8.65
N GLU A 11 -13.98 -6.13 8.75
CA GLU A 11 -14.69 -5.27 7.81
C GLU A 11 -14.08 -5.36 6.39
N LEU A 12 -12.75 -5.30 6.28
CA LEU A 12 -12.07 -5.43 4.99
C LEU A 12 -12.29 -6.82 4.37
N LYS A 13 -12.29 -7.88 5.17
CA LYS A 13 -12.63 -9.23 4.70
C LYS A 13 -14.06 -9.30 4.16
N THR A 14 -15.01 -8.66 4.84
CA THR A 14 -16.43 -8.61 4.42
C THR A 14 -16.61 -7.86 3.10
N ARG A 15 -15.79 -6.83 2.86
CA ARG A 15 -15.75 -6.09 1.59
C ARG A 15 -15.04 -6.83 0.44
N GLY A 16 -14.69 -8.10 0.61
CA GLY A 16 -14.10 -8.95 -0.44
C GLY A 16 -12.57 -8.92 -0.52
N PHE A 17 -11.88 -8.21 0.38
CA PHE A 17 -10.43 -8.15 0.32
C PHE A 17 -9.80 -9.49 0.76
N GLY A 18 -8.79 -9.94 0.00
CA GLY A 18 -7.92 -11.04 0.41
C GLY A 18 -7.17 -10.72 1.71
N ALA A 19 -6.72 -11.74 2.45
CA ALA A 19 -6.08 -11.55 3.76
C ALA A 19 -4.84 -10.64 3.69
N GLN A 20 -4.00 -10.83 2.66
CA GLN A 20 -2.80 -10.00 2.46
C GLN A 20 -3.15 -8.56 2.07
N ALA A 21 -4.09 -8.37 1.13
CA ALA A 21 -4.54 -7.04 0.71
C ALA A 21 -5.12 -6.24 1.89
N ALA A 22 -5.95 -6.87 2.71
CA ALA A 22 -6.51 -6.25 3.92
C ALA A 22 -5.39 -5.82 4.90
N GLN A 23 -4.41 -6.69 5.15
CA GLN A 23 -3.29 -6.36 6.04
C GLN A 23 -2.42 -5.22 5.51
N HIS A 24 -2.19 -5.17 4.20
CA HIS A 24 -1.40 -4.12 3.55
C HIS A 24 -2.07 -2.76 3.59
N ILE A 25 -3.38 -2.70 3.35
CA ILE A 25 -4.16 -1.47 3.48
C ILE A 25 -4.06 -0.92 4.91
N ILE A 26 -4.24 -1.79 5.90
CA ILE A 26 -4.13 -1.41 7.32
C ILE A 26 -2.72 -0.86 7.62
N LYS A 27 -1.68 -1.53 7.11
CA LYS A 27 -0.29 -1.07 7.26
C LYS A 27 -0.07 0.29 6.61
N ARG A 28 -0.50 0.47 5.35
CA ARG A 28 -0.35 1.73 4.61
C ARG A 28 -0.98 2.92 5.34
N VAL A 29 -2.17 2.74 5.89
CA VAL A 29 -2.85 3.78 6.68
C VAL A 29 -2.08 4.10 7.97
N ALA A 30 -1.63 3.07 8.68
CA ALA A 30 -0.86 3.25 9.91
C ALA A 30 0.46 3.98 9.67
N ASP A 31 1.19 3.57 8.62
CA ASP A 31 2.49 4.14 8.26
C ASP A 31 2.32 5.60 7.83
N ALA A 32 1.32 5.94 7.02
CA ALA A 32 1.07 7.32 6.60
C ALA A 32 0.77 8.26 7.79
N CYS A 33 -0.06 7.80 8.75
CA CYS A 33 -0.32 8.55 9.98
C CYS A 33 0.93 8.69 10.86
N THR A 34 1.77 7.65 10.91
CA THR A 34 3.02 7.66 11.68
C THR A 34 4.03 8.64 11.07
N THR A 35 4.21 8.60 9.75
CA THR A 35 5.07 9.53 9.02
C THR A 35 4.62 10.98 9.18
N LEU A 36 3.30 11.27 9.11
CA LEU A 36 2.79 12.61 9.34
C LEU A 36 3.17 13.13 10.73
N ARG A 37 2.90 12.34 11.78
CA ARG A 37 3.23 12.71 13.16
C ARG A 37 4.74 12.90 13.36
N ALA A 38 5.56 12.04 12.77
CA ALA A 38 7.01 12.15 12.84
C ALA A 38 7.50 13.44 12.17
N ASN A 39 6.95 13.81 11.01
CA ASN A 39 7.30 15.05 10.31
C ASN A 39 6.88 16.31 11.09
N ILE A 40 5.72 16.28 11.75
CA ILE A 40 5.30 17.36 12.64
C ILE A 40 6.29 17.50 13.81
N LYS A 41 6.60 16.39 14.49
CA LYS A 41 7.52 16.38 15.64
C LYS A 41 8.93 16.85 15.25
N ALA A 42 9.40 16.49 14.07
CA ALA A 42 10.70 16.89 13.56
C ALA A 42 10.75 18.37 13.09
N GLY A 43 9.61 19.07 13.03
CA GLY A 43 9.56 20.45 12.51
C GLY A 43 9.62 20.56 10.98
N ASN A 44 9.54 19.43 10.25
CA ASN A 44 9.64 19.40 8.78
C ASN A 44 8.47 20.11 8.07
N LEU A 45 7.42 20.47 8.81
CA LEU A 45 6.26 21.21 8.31
C LEU A 45 6.27 22.69 8.68
N GLY A 46 7.36 23.16 9.30
CA GLY A 46 7.51 24.53 9.78
C GLY A 46 7.09 24.71 11.25
N PRO A 47 7.24 25.94 11.78
CA PRO A 47 6.88 26.26 13.17
C PRO A 47 5.37 26.12 13.43
N GLU A 48 4.99 26.13 14.71
CA GLU A 48 3.62 25.90 15.20
C GLU A 48 2.56 26.77 14.53
N HIS A 49 2.87 28.04 14.29
CA HIS A 49 1.95 29.00 13.68
C HIS A 49 2.01 29.02 12.15
N SER A 50 2.82 28.14 11.53
CA SER A 50 2.93 28.12 10.07
C SER A 50 1.65 27.56 9.45
N LYS A 51 1.16 28.24 8.40
CA LYS A 51 -0.01 27.80 7.64
C LYS A 51 0.11 26.34 7.16
N ARG A 52 1.33 25.90 6.82
CA ARG A 52 1.61 24.53 6.37
C ARG A 52 1.38 23.51 7.49
N ARG A 53 1.88 23.75 8.70
CA ARG A 53 1.67 22.87 9.86
C ARG A 53 0.20 22.84 10.29
N SER A 54 -0.45 24.00 10.43
CA SER A 54 -1.87 24.07 10.80
C SER A 54 -2.77 23.31 9.80
N LYS A 55 -2.46 23.37 8.50
CA LYS A 55 -3.20 22.61 7.48
C LYS A 55 -2.97 21.09 7.58
N ALA A 56 -1.75 20.67 7.93
CA ALA A 56 -1.42 19.26 8.06
C ALA A 56 -2.02 18.63 9.33
N GLU A 57 -2.10 19.38 10.42
CA GLU A 57 -2.70 18.93 11.69
C GLU A 57 -4.24 18.90 11.64
N SER A 58 -4.86 19.85 10.92
CA SER A 58 -6.33 19.95 10.83
C SER A 58 -6.98 18.93 9.90
N LYS A 59 -6.22 18.30 8.99
CA LYS A 59 -6.75 17.40 7.97
C LYS A 59 -6.35 15.96 8.23
N ARG A 60 -7.32 15.05 8.14
CA ARG A 60 -7.05 13.61 8.09
C ARG A 60 -6.22 13.28 6.84
N VAL A 61 -5.36 12.27 6.94
CA VAL A 61 -4.67 11.70 5.77
C VAL A 61 -5.72 11.05 4.88
N VAL A 62 -5.77 11.46 3.60
CA VAL A 62 -6.69 10.93 2.60
C VAL A 62 -5.90 10.31 1.46
N PHE A 63 -6.31 9.13 1.02
CA PHE A 63 -5.78 8.46 -0.16
C PHE A 63 -6.70 8.73 -1.36
N ARG A 64 -6.11 8.97 -2.54
CA ARG A 64 -6.92 9.16 -3.75
C ARG A 64 -7.57 7.82 -4.14
N PRO A 65 -8.85 7.80 -4.56
CA PRO A 65 -9.56 6.55 -4.90
C PRO A 65 -8.82 5.68 -5.93
N HIS A 66 -8.21 6.32 -6.94
CA HIS A 66 -7.46 5.63 -8.00
C HIS A 66 -5.95 5.87 -7.89
N ALA A 67 -5.43 6.13 -6.68
CA ALA A 67 -3.99 6.18 -6.48
C ALA A 67 -3.37 4.81 -6.80
N ALA A 68 -2.14 4.82 -7.31
CA ALA A 68 -1.37 3.60 -7.52
C ALA A 68 -1.32 2.75 -6.23
N HIS A 69 -1.56 1.45 -6.43
CA HIS A 69 -1.37 0.42 -5.43
C HIS A 69 -0.05 -0.29 -5.71
N THR A 70 0.82 -0.36 -4.70
CA THR A 70 2.05 -1.13 -4.79
C THR A 70 1.72 -2.60 -4.59
N PHE A 71 1.98 -3.41 -5.61
CA PHE A 71 1.96 -4.87 -5.49
C PHE A 71 3.36 -5.35 -5.09
N ASP A 72 3.41 -6.34 -4.21
CA ASP A 72 4.64 -7.06 -3.84
C ASP A 72 4.48 -8.56 -4.15
N ASP A 73 5.52 -9.36 -3.91
CA ASP A 73 5.53 -10.79 -4.25
C ASP A 73 4.43 -11.61 -3.56
N ARG A 74 3.77 -11.08 -2.52
CA ARG A 74 2.61 -11.74 -1.88
C ARG A 74 1.32 -11.52 -2.65
N SER A 75 1.29 -10.53 -3.54
CA SER A 75 0.17 -10.17 -4.39
C SER A 75 0.41 -10.60 -5.85
N LEU A 76 1.58 -11.15 -6.14
CA LEU A 76 2.00 -11.61 -7.46
C LEU A 76 2.21 -13.11 -7.46
N SER A 77 1.91 -13.76 -8.57
CA SER A 77 2.29 -15.15 -8.83
C SER A 77 2.88 -15.20 -10.23
N TRP A 78 4.16 -15.51 -10.29
CA TRP A 78 4.96 -15.53 -11.51
C TRP A 78 4.94 -16.93 -12.13
N ASN A 79 4.79 -17.00 -13.44
CA ASN A 79 5.02 -18.18 -14.24
C ASN A 79 6.03 -17.80 -15.33
N TYR A 80 7.29 -18.19 -15.12
CA TYR A 80 8.39 -17.83 -16.01
C TYR A 80 8.36 -18.60 -17.33
N ASP A 81 7.91 -19.87 -17.31
CA ASP A 81 7.80 -20.72 -18.50
C ASP A 81 6.88 -20.10 -19.56
N THR A 82 5.73 -19.60 -19.13
CA THR A 82 4.74 -18.92 -19.99
C THR A 82 4.94 -17.41 -20.07
N ARG A 83 5.93 -16.87 -19.34
CA ARG A 83 6.19 -15.43 -19.20
C ARG A 83 4.94 -14.64 -18.80
N THR A 84 4.21 -15.15 -17.82
CA THR A 84 3.01 -14.49 -17.29
C THR A 84 3.10 -14.22 -15.79
N VAL A 85 2.42 -13.17 -15.35
CA VAL A 85 2.18 -12.87 -13.95
C VAL A 85 0.68 -12.82 -13.69
N SER A 86 0.25 -13.38 -12.56
CA SER A 86 -1.06 -13.12 -11.99
C SER A 86 -0.94 -12.05 -10.91
N VAL A 87 -1.82 -11.06 -10.94
CA VAL A 87 -1.88 -9.97 -9.96
C VAL A 87 -3.17 -10.07 -9.18
N TRP A 88 -3.09 -10.14 -7.86
CA TRP A 88 -4.24 -9.99 -6.98
C TRP A 88 -4.55 -8.52 -6.79
N THR A 89 -5.65 -8.06 -7.39
CA THR A 89 -6.15 -6.68 -7.30
C THR A 89 -7.32 -6.60 -6.32
N LEU A 90 -7.83 -5.38 -6.11
CA LEU A 90 -9.04 -5.16 -5.31
C LEU A 90 -10.29 -5.73 -5.99
N ASP A 91 -10.30 -5.76 -7.33
CA ASP A 91 -11.40 -6.28 -8.15
C ASP A 91 -11.23 -7.77 -8.49
N GLY A 92 -10.33 -8.46 -7.78
CA GLY A 92 -10.03 -9.87 -7.96
C GLY A 92 -8.71 -10.14 -8.66
N ARG A 93 -8.53 -11.38 -9.13
CA ARG A 93 -7.26 -11.85 -9.69
C ARG A 93 -7.21 -11.61 -11.19
N VAL A 94 -6.33 -10.71 -11.63
CA VAL A 94 -5.95 -10.57 -13.03
C VAL A 94 -4.93 -11.67 -13.33
N LYS A 95 -5.21 -12.52 -14.32
CA LYS A 95 -4.38 -13.69 -14.66
C LYS A 95 -3.69 -13.51 -16.00
N ASN A 96 -2.61 -14.25 -16.21
CA ASN A 96 -1.94 -14.40 -17.50
C ASN A 96 -1.46 -13.08 -18.12
N VAL A 97 -1.12 -12.08 -17.29
CA VAL A 97 -0.56 -10.82 -17.78
C VAL A 97 0.84 -11.11 -18.29
N ARG A 98 1.09 -10.92 -19.60
CA ARG A 98 2.43 -11.14 -20.15
C ARG A 98 3.41 -10.12 -19.59
N PHE A 99 4.62 -10.57 -19.29
CA PHE A 99 5.75 -9.70 -19.01
C PHE A 99 6.86 -9.95 -20.03
N THR A 100 7.65 -8.91 -20.32
CA THR A 100 8.71 -8.95 -21.34
C THR A 100 10.12 -8.95 -20.75
N CYS A 101 10.24 -8.97 -19.41
CA CYS A 101 11.53 -8.98 -18.72
C CYS A 101 12.42 -10.10 -19.28
N MET A 102 13.63 -9.76 -19.75
CA MET A 102 14.62 -10.76 -20.14
C MET A 102 15.00 -11.58 -18.89
N PRO A 103 15.09 -12.92 -18.99
CA PRO A 103 15.81 -13.68 -17.99
C PRO A 103 17.29 -13.43 -18.23
N ASP A 104 17.92 -12.51 -17.49
CA ASP A 104 19.38 -12.57 -17.34
C ASP A 104 19.70 -13.31 -16.06
N PRO A 105 20.59 -14.29 -16.17
CA PRO A 105 21.98 -13.99 -15.90
C PRO A 105 22.84 -14.26 -17.13
N VAL A 106 23.49 -13.23 -17.67
CA VAL A 106 24.75 -13.42 -18.41
C VAL A 106 25.77 -13.97 -17.40
N PRO A 107 26.27 -15.20 -17.56
CA PRO A 107 27.38 -15.69 -16.72
C PRO A 107 28.66 -14.89 -17.03
N ALA A 108 29.48 -14.71 -15.99
CA ALA A 108 30.70 -13.90 -15.96
C ALA A 108 31.71 -14.22 -17.08
#